data_AF-A0AAV5C370-F1
#
_entry.id   AF-A0AAV5C370-F1
#
_cell.length_a   1.000
_cell.length_b   1.000
_cell.length_c   1.000
_cell.angle_alpha   90.00
_cell.angle_beta   90.00
_cell.angle_gamma   90.00
#
_symmetry.space_group_name_H-M   'P 1'
#
loop_
_entity.id
_entity.type
_entity.pdbx_description
1 polymer ?
#
loop_
_entity_poly.entity_id
_entity_poly.type
_entity_poly.pdbx_seq_one_letter_code
_entity_poly.pdbx_strand_id
1 'polypeptide(L)'
;MAFGGGLGLYHVLGVVSCAALIYVSLGELGIHPLSLSLPSVRVSSSSSSYAAPTEPFIERRGARLVLDGRPFYVNGWNSYWLMDQAVEMGTRHRVSRMFRDAADMGLTVCRTWAFNDGTYNALQLAPGHFDERVFKVSNNSH
;
A
#
# COMPACT_ATOMS: atom_id res chain seq x y z
N MET A 1 5.54 -28.58 47.69
CA MET A 1 5.63 -28.73 46.23
C MET A 1 4.61 -27.80 45.60
N ALA A 2 5.07 -26.73 44.95
CA ALA A 2 4.22 -25.71 44.34
C ALA A 2 4.00 -26.09 42.87
N PHE A 3 2.75 -26.40 42.50
CA PHE A 3 2.34 -26.67 41.12
C PHE A 3 0.99 -25.99 40.86
N GLY A 4 0.92 -25.20 39.79
CA GLY A 4 -0.34 -25.08 39.03
C GLY A 4 -1.08 -23.73 38.96
N GLY A 5 -0.53 -22.62 39.45
CA GLY A 5 -1.27 -21.33 39.48
C GLY A 5 -1.20 -20.46 38.21
N GLY A 6 -0.26 -20.74 37.29
CA GLY A 6 0.05 -19.83 36.18
C GLY A 6 -0.88 -19.96 34.98
N LEU A 7 -1.17 -21.19 34.54
CA LEU A 7 -1.75 -21.47 33.22
C LEU A 7 -3.14 -20.82 33.01
N GLY A 8 -3.98 -20.82 34.04
CA GLY A 8 -5.31 -20.21 33.99
C GLY A 8 -5.26 -18.68 33.90
N LEU A 9 -4.25 -18.05 34.50
CA LEU A 9 -4.11 -16.60 34.49
C LEU A 9 -3.83 -16.09 33.07
N TYR A 10 -3.00 -16.79 32.29
CA TYR A 10 -2.65 -16.41 30.92
C TYR A 10 -3.83 -16.56 29.96
N HIS A 11 -4.67 -17.59 30.14
CA HIS A 11 -5.88 -17.75 29.35
C HIS A 11 -6.91 -16.64 29.64
N VAL A 12 -7.11 -16.30 30.91
CA VAL A 12 -8.02 -15.21 31.30
C VAL A 12 -7.49 -13.87 30.78
N LEU A 13 -6.19 -13.59 30.94
CA LEU A 13 -5.56 -12.38 30.40
C LEU A 13 -5.65 -12.30 28.88
N GLY A 14 -5.49 -13.43 28.18
CA GLY A 14 -5.64 -13.51 26.72
C GLY A 14 -7.07 -13.20 26.26
N VAL A 15 -8.08 -13.79 26.91
CA VAL A 15 -9.50 -13.54 26.59
C VAL A 15 -9.87 -12.08 26.87
N VAL A 16 -9.42 -11.52 27.99
CA VAL A 16 -9.65 -10.10 28.34
C VAL A 16 -8.97 -9.17 27.33
N SER A 17 -7.76 -9.49 26.89
CA SER A 17 -7.05 -8.73 25.85
C SER A 17 -7.78 -8.77 24.51
N CYS A 18 -8.23 -9.94 24.06
CA CYS A 18 -9.04 -10.07 22.83
C CYS A 18 -10.35 -9.29 22.91
N ALA A 19 -11.06 -9.37 24.04
CA ALA A 19 -12.31 -8.64 24.26
C ALA A 19 -12.10 -7.13 24.27
N ALA A 20 -11.02 -6.64 24.89
CA ALA A 20 -10.67 -5.22 24.90
C ALA A 20 -10.34 -4.71 23.49
N LEU A 21 -9.60 -5.47 22.68
CA LEU A 21 -9.30 -5.10 21.29
C LEU A 21 -10.58 -5.01 20.45
N ILE A 22 -11.48 -6.00 20.56
CA ILE A 22 -12.78 -5.99 19.86
C ILE A 22 -13.62 -4.80 20.31
N TYR A 23 -13.66 -4.49 21.60
CA TYR A 23 -14.41 -3.35 22.14
C TYR A 23 -13.85 -2.01 21.66
N VAL A 24 -12.52 -1.84 21.64
CA VAL A 24 -11.87 -0.64 21.10
C VAL A 24 -12.12 -0.51 19.59
N SER A 25 -12.13 -1.62 18.85
CA SER A 25 -12.43 -1.64 17.41
C SER A 25 -13.92 -1.40 17.09
N LEU A 26 -14.84 -1.74 18.00
CA LEU A 26 -16.29 -1.53 17.83
C LEU A 26 -16.77 -0.21 18.46
N GLY A 27 -16.01 0.39 19.38
CA GLY A 27 -16.31 1.66 20.03
C GLY A 27 -16.26 2.88 19.12
N GLU A 28 -15.79 2.73 17.87
CA GLU A 28 -15.97 3.73 16.81
C GLU A 28 -17.30 3.60 16.05
N LEU A 29 -18.17 2.62 16.37
CA LEU A 29 -19.58 2.66 15.95
C LEU A 29 -20.38 3.52 16.95
N GLY A 30 -20.12 4.83 16.89
CA GLY A 30 -21.06 5.82 17.39
C GLY A 30 -22.39 5.67 16.67
N ILE A 31 -23.39 5.08 17.36
CA ILE A 31 -24.78 5.12 16.95
C ILE A 31 -25.24 6.58 17.03
N HIS A 32 -25.14 7.29 15.90
CA HIS A 32 -25.81 8.56 15.69
C HIS A 32 -27.17 8.27 15.02
N PRO A 33 -28.32 8.61 15.63
CA PRO A 33 -29.58 8.64 14.91
C PRO A 33 -29.59 9.93 14.10
N LEU A 34 -29.28 9.85 12.80
CA LEU A 34 -29.31 11.03 11.93
C LEU A 34 -30.26 10.81 10.76
N SER A 35 -31.34 11.60 10.83
CA SER A 35 -32.37 11.90 9.84
C SER A 35 -31.94 11.77 8.38
N LEU A 36 -32.74 10.99 7.62
CA LEU A 36 -32.72 10.94 6.17
C LEU A 36 -33.17 12.28 5.57
N SER A 37 -32.22 13.13 5.18
CA SER A 37 -32.44 14.15 4.15
C SER A 37 -31.70 13.72 2.88
N LEU A 38 -32.45 13.27 1.87
CA LEU A 38 -31.87 12.93 0.56
C LEU A 38 -31.31 14.19 -0.11
N PRO A 39 -30.06 14.18 -0.61
CA PRO A 39 -29.62 15.18 -1.56
C PRO A 39 -30.30 14.90 -2.91
N SER A 40 -30.91 15.93 -3.50
CA SER A 40 -31.39 15.90 -4.88
C SER A 40 -30.21 15.58 -5.79
N VAL A 41 -30.25 14.41 -6.44
CA VAL A 41 -29.32 14.03 -7.51
C VAL A 41 -29.51 15.02 -8.65
N ARG A 42 -28.66 16.05 -8.72
CA ARG A 42 -28.46 16.78 -9.97
C ARG A 42 -27.52 15.95 -10.81
N VAL A 43 -28.07 15.26 -11.81
CA VAL A 43 -27.29 14.76 -12.95
C VAL A 43 -26.77 15.98 -13.69
N SER A 44 -25.58 16.44 -13.31
CA SER A 44 -24.77 17.26 -14.20
C SER A 44 -24.28 16.31 -15.28
N SER A 45 -24.94 16.33 -16.43
CA SER A 45 -24.45 15.73 -17.66
C SER A 45 -23.19 16.49 -18.08
N SER A 46 -22.05 16.12 -17.51
CA SER A 46 -20.76 16.46 -18.09
C SER A 46 -20.65 15.65 -19.38
N SER A 47 -20.61 16.37 -20.49
CA SER A 47 -20.21 15.84 -21.78
C SER A 47 -18.89 15.07 -21.61
N SER A 48 -18.99 13.75 -21.68
CA SER A 48 -17.86 12.83 -21.60
C SER A 48 -16.96 13.01 -22.82
N SER A 49 -16.03 13.97 -22.75
CA SER A 49 -14.77 13.80 -23.44
C SER A 49 -14.11 12.56 -22.84
N TYR A 50 -13.79 11.58 -23.68
CA TYR A 50 -12.94 10.44 -23.31
C TYR A 50 -11.54 10.97 -22.96
N ALA A 51 -11.41 11.62 -21.81
CA ALA A 51 -10.14 11.82 -21.14
C ALA A 51 -9.83 10.48 -20.46
N ALA A 52 -8.64 9.94 -20.70
CA ALA A 52 -8.16 8.77 -19.97
C ALA A 52 -8.36 9.00 -18.46
N PRO A 53 -8.71 7.96 -17.66
CA PRO A 53 -8.80 8.12 -16.23
C PRO A 53 -7.47 8.64 -15.71
N THR A 54 -7.44 9.92 -15.30
CA THR A 54 -6.33 10.48 -14.56
C THR A 54 -6.44 9.92 -13.15
N GLU A 55 -5.64 8.89 -12.85
CA GLU A 55 -5.46 8.42 -11.50
C GLU A 55 -5.03 9.59 -10.59
N PRO A 56 -5.59 9.72 -9.38
CA PRO A 56 -5.29 10.84 -8.50
C PRO A 56 -3.85 10.78 -8.01
N PHE A 57 -3.19 11.95 -7.92
CA PHE A 57 -1.86 12.06 -7.33
C PHE A 57 -1.94 12.34 -5.83
N ILE A 58 -0.92 11.89 -5.08
CA ILE A 58 -0.77 12.25 -3.68
C ILE A 58 -0.33 13.71 -3.59
N GLU A 59 -1.04 14.49 -2.79
CA GLU A 59 -0.80 15.90 -2.51
C GLU A 59 -0.41 16.12 -1.05
N ARG A 60 0.06 17.34 -0.74
CA ARG A 60 0.32 17.78 0.63
C ARG A 60 -0.63 18.91 1.02
N ARG A 61 -1.30 18.77 2.16
CA ARG A 61 -2.06 19.84 2.82
C ARG A 61 -1.50 20.10 4.21
N GLY A 62 -0.72 21.19 4.35
CA GLY A 62 0.00 21.47 5.59
C GLY A 62 0.99 20.35 5.92
N ALA A 63 0.81 19.70 7.07
CA ALA A 63 1.65 18.58 7.52
C ALA A 63 1.09 17.19 7.15
N ARG A 64 -0.01 17.09 6.40
CA ARG A 64 -0.65 15.82 6.02
C ARG A 64 -0.52 15.55 4.53
N LEU A 65 -0.41 14.27 4.17
CA LEU A 65 -0.61 13.81 2.80
C LEU A 65 -2.10 13.61 2.54
N VAL A 66 -2.54 13.86 1.31
CA VAL A 66 -3.94 13.78 0.87
C VAL A 66 -3.99 13.10 -0.48
N LEU A 67 -4.91 12.17 -0.67
CA LEU A 67 -5.18 11.53 -1.96
C LEU A 67 -6.68 11.66 -2.23
N ASP A 68 -7.06 12.24 -3.37
CA ASP A 68 -8.47 12.46 -3.74
C ASP A 68 -9.28 13.16 -2.62
N GLY A 69 -8.70 14.23 -2.06
CA GLY A 69 -9.31 15.02 -0.98
C GLY A 69 -9.36 14.34 0.40
N ARG A 70 -8.92 13.09 0.55
CA ARG A 70 -8.94 12.34 1.82
C ARG A 70 -7.54 12.24 2.44
N PRO A 71 -7.38 12.26 3.78
CA PRO A 71 -6.09 12.03 4.42
C PRO A 71 -5.47 10.71 3.97
N PHE A 72 -4.20 10.76 3.56
CA PHE A 72 -3.43 9.60 3.15
C PHE A 72 -2.36 9.28 4.19
N TYR A 73 -2.38 8.07 4.73
CA TYR A 73 -1.41 7.57 5.68
C TYR A 73 -0.53 6.52 5.01
N VAL A 74 0.78 6.72 5.07
CA VAL A 74 1.75 5.78 4.49
C VAL A 74 1.81 4.54 5.36
N ASN A 75 1.46 3.39 4.79
CA ASN A 75 1.77 2.07 5.31
C ASN A 75 2.58 1.35 4.24
N GLY A 76 3.79 0.90 4.53
CA GLY A 76 4.69 0.53 3.43
C GLY A 76 5.90 -0.29 3.82
N TRP A 77 6.73 -0.57 2.81
CA TRP A 77 7.97 -1.31 2.96
C TRP A 77 9.10 -0.72 2.11
N ASN A 78 10.29 -1.31 2.27
CA ASN A 78 11.46 -0.98 1.46
C ASN A 78 11.95 -2.22 0.70
N SER A 79 12.23 -2.07 -0.58
CA SER A 79 12.86 -3.10 -1.40
C SER A 79 13.71 -2.43 -2.47
N TYR A 80 14.97 -2.21 -2.16
CA TYR A 80 15.92 -1.56 -3.09
C TYR A 80 16.17 -2.37 -4.37
N TRP A 81 15.96 -3.68 -4.31
CA TRP A 81 16.30 -4.65 -5.35
C TRP A 81 15.21 -4.85 -6.41
N LEU A 82 14.06 -4.16 -6.31
CA LEU A 82 12.94 -4.41 -7.24
C LEU A 82 13.35 -4.16 -8.69
N MET A 83 14.09 -3.09 -8.96
CA MET A 83 14.56 -2.77 -10.30
C MET A 83 15.46 -3.88 -10.84
N ASP A 84 16.48 -4.30 -10.08
CA ASP A 84 17.42 -5.35 -10.47
C ASP A 84 16.73 -6.69 -10.75
N GLN A 85 15.87 -7.15 -9.85
CA GLN A 85 15.16 -8.43 -10.01
C GLN A 85 14.11 -8.39 -11.13
N ALA A 86 13.68 -7.21 -11.58
CA ALA A 86 12.70 -7.12 -12.66
C ALA A 86 13.33 -7.26 -14.06
N VAL A 87 14.65 -7.11 -14.16
CA VAL A 87 15.38 -7.14 -15.43
C VAL A 87 15.37 -8.54 -16.04
N GLU A 88 15.66 -9.56 -15.25
CA GLU A 88 15.80 -10.94 -15.73
C GLU A 88 14.47 -11.69 -15.71
N MET A 89 14.19 -12.47 -16.76
CA MET A 89 12.97 -13.28 -16.80
C MET A 89 12.87 -14.27 -15.63
N GLY A 90 14.00 -14.85 -15.22
CA GLY A 90 14.04 -15.85 -14.15
C GLY A 90 13.69 -15.29 -12.77
N THR A 91 13.87 -14.00 -12.53
CA THR A 91 13.66 -13.37 -11.22
C THR A 91 12.50 -12.39 -11.20
N ARG A 92 12.01 -11.91 -12.35
CA ARG A 92 10.89 -10.96 -12.46
C ARG A 92 9.64 -11.38 -11.69
N HIS A 93 9.32 -12.67 -11.67
CA HIS A 93 8.17 -13.21 -10.92
C HIS A 93 8.22 -12.90 -9.41
N ARG A 94 9.41 -12.69 -8.84
CA ARG A 94 9.60 -12.34 -7.43
C ARG A 94 9.08 -10.93 -7.14
N VAL A 95 9.20 -10.00 -8.09
CA VAL A 95 8.67 -8.64 -7.97
C VAL A 95 7.15 -8.68 -7.91
N SER A 96 6.51 -9.39 -8.84
CA SER A 96 5.04 -9.56 -8.83
C SER A 96 4.54 -10.26 -7.57
N ARG A 97 5.27 -11.26 -7.07
CA ARG A 97 4.95 -11.93 -5.81
C ARG A 97 5.07 -10.95 -4.62
N MET A 98 6.16 -10.20 -4.53
CA MET A 98 6.35 -9.22 -3.46
C MET A 98 5.24 -8.17 -3.44
N PHE A 99 4.80 -7.67 -4.59
CA PHE A 99 3.66 -6.75 -4.65
C PHE A 99 2.34 -7.38 -4.21
N ARG A 100 2.11 -8.66 -4.54
CA ARG A 100 0.92 -9.40 -4.10
C ARG A 100 0.92 -9.58 -2.59
N ASP A 101 2.03 -10.08 -2.04
CA ASP A 101 2.17 -10.31 -0.61
C ASP A 101 2.01 -8.99 0.18
N ALA A 102 2.59 -7.90 -0.34
CA ALA A 102 2.44 -6.57 0.25
C ALA A 102 0.99 -6.08 0.24
N ALA A 103 0.26 -6.29 -0.86
CA ALA A 103 -1.15 -5.95 -0.97
C ALA A 103 -2.02 -6.79 0.00
N ASP A 104 -1.74 -8.09 0.10
CA ASP A 104 -2.42 -9.01 1.02
C ASP A 104 -2.17 -8.62 2.50
N MET A 105 -1.02 -8.01 2.80
CA MET A 105 -0.68 -7.44 4.10
C MET A 105 -1.24 -6.03 4.33
N GLY A 106 -1.92 -5.42 3.35
CA GLY A 106 -2.47 -4.07 3.44
C GLY A 106 -1.41 -2.95 3.35
N LEU A 107 -0.24 -3.22 2.78
CA LEU A 107 0.77 -2.21 2.50
C LEU A 107 0.40 -1.41 1.24
N THR A 108 0.60 -0.10 1.27
CA THR A 108 0.16 0.84 0.22
C THR A 108 1.32 1.56 -0.47
N VAL A 109 2.52 1.58 0.12
CA VAL A 109 3.68 2.30 -0.44
C VAL A 109 4.94 1.44 -0.40
N CYS A 110 5.67 1.39 -1.52
CA CYS A 110 7.02 0.82 -1.58
C CYS A 110 8.06 1.91 -1.82
N ARG A 111 9.11 1.93 -1.01
CA ARG A 111 10.33 2.67 -1.32
C ARG A 111 11.33 1.74 -2.02
N THR A 112 11.74 2.10 -3.22
CA THR A 112 12.76 1.38 -4.02
C THR A 112 13.84 2.33 -4.53
N TRP A 113 14.93 1.79 -5.08
CA TRP A 113 15.90 2.56 -5.85
C TRP A 113 15.44 2.73 -7.29
N ALA A 114 15.74 3.90 -7.85
CA ALA A 114 15.54 4.26 -9.24
C ALA A 114 16.89 4.70 -9.87
N PHE A 115 17.97 4.07 -9.43
CA PHE A 115 19.34 4.29 -9.91
C PHE A 115 20.13 3.00 -9.72
N ASN A 116 21.15 2.81 -10.56
CA ASN A 116 22.20 1.81 -10.42
C ASN A 116 23.28 2.18 -11.44
N ASP A 117 24.45 2.62 -10.99
CA ASP A 117 25.44 3.24 -11.87
C ASP A 117 26.63 2.29 -12.03
N GLY A 118 26.89 1.85 -13.26
CA GLY A 118 28.12 1.11 -13.63
C GLY A 118 28.34 -0.27 -12.99
N THR A 119 27.32 -0.90 -12.39
CA THR A 119 27.40 -2.27 -11.83
C THR A 119 26.53 -3.29 -12.60
N TYR A 120 26.37 -4.50 -12.05
CA TYR A 120 25.45 -5.51 -12.60
C TYR A 120 24.03 -4.93 -12.74
N ASN A 121 23.42 -5.07 -13.92
CA ASN A 121 22.15 -4.43 -14.26
C ASN A 121 22.13 -2.91 -14.00
N ALA A 122 23.21 -2.21 -14.39
CA ALA A 122 23.27 -0.75 -14.33
C ALA A 122 22.10 -0.11 -15.10
N LEU A 123 21.37 0.76 -14.42
CA LEU A 123 20.38 1.63 -15.04
C LEU A 123 21.08 2.72 -15.85
N GLN A 124 22.12 3.34 -15.27
CA GLN A 124 22.93 4.36 -15.93
C GLN A 124 24.31 3.79 -16.25
N LEU A 125 24.60 3.68 -17.55
CA LEU A 125 25.85 3.12 -18.06
C LEU A 125 26.97 4.18 -18.09
N ALA A 126 26.60 5.42 -18.39
CA ALA A 126 27.44 6.61 -18.36
C ALA A 126 26.54 7.85 -18.11
N PRO A 127 27.07 9.02 -17.74
CA PRO A 127 26.27 10.22 -17.52
C PRO A 127 25.33 10.52 -18.69
N GLY A 128 24.02 10.48 -18.44
CA GLY A 128 22.96 10.68 -19.45
C GLY A 128 22.66 9.49 -20.38
N HIS A 129 23.37 8.37 -20.25
CA HIS A 129 23.19 7.18 -21.08
C HIS A 129 22.64 6.00 -20.25
N PHE A 130 21.44 5.53 -20.58
CA PHE A 130 20.69 4.55 -19.78
C PHE A 130 20.51 3.21 -20.49
N ASP A 131 20.48 2.11 -19.75
CA ASP A 131 20.12 0.78 -20.26
C ASP A 131 18.58 0.65 -20.31
N GLU A 132 18.02 0.71 -21.52
CA GLU A 132 16.59 0.59 -21.79
C GLU A 132 15.98 -0.72 -21.28
N ARG A 133 16.77 -1.80 -21.21
CA ARG A 133 16.31 -3.08 -20.66
C ARG A 133 15.98 -2.95 -19.16
N VAL A 134 16.77 -2.17 -18.43
CA VAL A 134 16.57 -1.89 -16.99
C VAL A 134 15.55 -0.78 -16.78
N PHE A 135 15.48 0.18 -17.72
CA PHE A 135 14.58 1.33 -17.62
C PHE A 135 13.12 0.97 -17.90
N LYS A 136 12.85 0.16 -18.94
CA LYS A 136 11.48 -0.09 -19.42
C LYS A 136 10.71 -1.18 -18.71
N VAL A 137 11.42 -2.16 -18.14
CA VAL A 137 10.90 -3.38 -17.49
C VAL A 137 9.39 -3.54 -17.69
N SER A 138 9.01 -4.11 -18.84
CA SER A 138 7.62 -4.33 -19.19
C SER A 138 7.14 -5.68 -18.66
N ASN A 139 5.92 -5.69 -18.12
CA ASN A 139 5.24 -6.91 -17.70
C ASN A 139 4.63 -7.61 -18.93
N ASN A 140 5.46 -8.09 -19.86
CA ASN A 140 4.99 -9.02 -20.90
C ASN A 140 4.90 -10.42 -20.29
N SER A 141 3.82 -10.66 -19.55
CA SER A 141 3.33 -12.02 -19.29
C SER A 141 2.58 -12.50 -20.53
N HIS A 142 3.20 -13.40 -21.29
CA HIS A 142 2.47 -14.28 -22.19
C HIS A 142 1.68 -15.32 -21.40
#